data_AF-A0A6P2AB98-F1
#
_entry.id   AF-A0A6P2AB98-F1
#
_cell.length_a   1.000
_cell.length_b   1.000
_cell.length_c   1.000
_cell.angle_alpha   90.00
_cell.angle_beta   90.00
_cell.angle_gamma   90.00
#
_symmetry.space_group_name_H-M   'P 1'
#
loop_
_entity.id
_entity.type
_entity.pdbx_description
1 polymer ?
#
loop_
_entity_poly.entity_id
_entity_poly.type
_entity_poly.pdbx_seq_one_letter_code
_entity_poly.pdbx_strand_id
1 'polypeptide(L)'
;MTEETLEAIKAIIKNDLAPAIASILQENQKIVQWVDIKKAAISLDCSPKLLRSLIEKGALKAKLHYIDLTPDESRRTYRFNVKAITEKGLCSGLPQTRR
;
A
#
# COMPACT_ATOMS: atom_id res chain seq x y z
N MET A 1 32.59 -8.94 -29.30
CA MET A 1 31.14 -8.67 -29.36
C MET A 1 30.88 -7.82 -30.58
N THR A 2 30.02 -8.27 -31.49
CA THR A 2 29.73 -7.60 -32.77
C THR A 2 28.56 -6.62 -32.61
N GLU A 3 28.47 -5.61 -33.46
CA GLU A 3 27.35 -4.64 -33.42
C GLU A 3 25.97 -5.31 -33.56
N GLU A 4 25.91 -6.41 -34.32
CA GLU A 4 24.70 -7.23 -34.46
C GLU A 4 24.25 -7.88 -33.14
N THR A 5 25.19 -8.25 -32.25
CA THR A 5 24.82 -8.81 -30.94
C THR A 5 24.25 -7.73 -30.00
N LEU A 6 24.71 -6.48 -30.13
CA LEU A 6 24.17 -5.35 -29.37
C LEU A 6 22.78 -4.92 -29.83
N GLU A 7 22.53 -4.91 -31.14
CA GLU A 7 21.22 -4.67 -31.73
C GLU A 7 20.20 -5.74 -31.31
N ALA A 8 20.60 -7.02 -31.35
CA ALA A 8 19.76 -8.13 -30.89
C ALA A 8 19.41 -8.02 -29.39
N ILE A 9 20.37 -7.67 -28.54
CA ILE A 9 20.14 -7.45 -27.10
C ILE A 9 19.20 -6.25 -26.87
N LYS A 10 19.38 -5.14 -27.60
CA LYS A 10 18.47 -3.99 -27.53
C LYS A 10 17.05 -4.35 -27.94
N ALA A 11 16.89 -5.17 -28.99
CA ALA A 11 15.58 -5.64 -29.44
C ALA A 11 14.88 -6.50 -28.38
N ILE A 12 15.61 -7.41 -27.72
CA ILE A 12 15.07 -8.24 -26.63
C ILE A 12 14.64 -7.38 -25.43
N ILE A 13 15.46 -6.40 -25.03
CA ILE A 13 15.13 -5.49 -23.92
C ILE A 13 13.85 -4.71 -24.22
N LYS A 14 13.68 -4.24 -25.46
CA LYS A 14 12.57 -3.37 -25.86
C LYS A 14 11.27 -4.14 -26.11
N ASN A 15 11.35 -5.35 -26.64
CA ASN A 15 10.17 -6.13 -27.04
C ASN A 15 9.64 -7.08 -25.96
N ASP A 16 10.50 -7.63 -25.09
CA ASP A 16 10.08 -8.63 -24.09
C ASP A 16 10.17 -8.10 -22.66
N LEU A 17 11.29 -7.46 -22.31
CA LEU A 17 11.55 -7.04 -20.93
C LEU A 17 10.72 -5.81 -20.52
N ALA A 18 10.62 -4.79 -21.39
CA ALA A 18 9.82 -3.61 -21.12
C ALA A 18 8.32 -3.91 -20.86
N PRO A 19 7.61 -4.70 -21.69
CA PRO A 19 6.21 -5.03 -21.43
C PRO A 19 6.01 -6.00 -20.26
N ALA A 20 6.96 -6.91 -19.99
CA ALA A 20 6.91 -7.77 -18.81
C ALA A 20 7.06 -6.96 -17.51
N ILE A 21 8.02 -6.03 -17.46
CA ILE A 21 8.19 -5.11 -16.33
C ILE A 21 6.96 -4.21 -16.18
N ALA A 22 6.40 -3.68 -17.28
CA ALA A 22 5.19 -2.87 -17.23
C ALA A 22 3.97 -3.66 -16.72
N SER A 23 3.83 -4.94 -17.11
CA SER A 23 2.77 -5.82 -16.60
C SER A 23 2.95 -6.14 -15.12
N ILE A 24 4.17 -6.46 -14.68
CA ILE A 24 4.49 -6.68 -13.26
C ILE A 24 4.26 -5.40 -12.44
N LEU A 25 4.61 -4.23 -12.98
CA LEU A 25 4.35 -2.95 -12.32
C LEU A 25 2.85 -2.63 -12.29
N GLN A 26 2.08 -2.93 -13.33
CA GLN A 26 0.62 -2.77 -13.32
C GLN A 26 -0.06 -3.74 -12.36
N GLU A 27 0.36 -5.00 -12.31
CA GLU A 27 -0.10 -5.96 -11.31
C GLU A 27 0.25 -5.49 -9.90
N ASN A 28 1.48 -5.00 -9.66
CA ASN A 28 1.87 -4.46 -8.37
C ASN A 28 1.19 -3.14 -8.01
N GLN A 29 0.87 -2.29 -9.00
CA GLN A 29 0.09 -1.08 -8.79
C GLN A 29 -1.38 -1.40 -8.44
N LYS A 30 -1.94 -2.51 -8.93
CA LYS A 30 -3.23 -3.03 -8.47
C LYS A 30 -3.20 -3.54 -7.01
N ILE A 31 -2.02 -3.80 -6.43
CA ILE A 31 -1.88 -4.48 -5.13
C ILE A 31 -1.93 -3.50 -3.93
N VAL A 32 -1.78 -2.19 -4.12
CA VAL A 32 -1.76 -1.23 -3.00
C VAL A 32 -2.71 -0.06 -3.23
N GLN A 33 -4.01 -0.30 -3.05
CA GLN A 33 -5.01 0.76 -3.14
C GLN A 33 -5.12 1.48 -1.78
N TRP A 34 -4.39 2.58 -1.64
CA TRP A 34 -4.53 3.51 -0.52
C TRP A 34 -5.81 4.35 -0.69
N VAL A 35 -6.82 4.09 0.13
CA VAL A 35 -8.13 4.75 0.05
C VAL A 35 -8.37 5.65 1.25
N ASP A 36 -9.27 6.63 1.11
CA ASP A 36 -9.68 7.48 2.22
C ASP A 36 -10.51 6.73 3.27
N ILE A 37 -10.68 7.33 4.44
CA ILE A 37 -11.37 6.68 5.57
C ILE A 37 -12.81 6.27 5.26
N LYS A 38 -13.53 7.00 4.39
CA LYS A 38 -14.93 6.65 4.05
C LYS A 38 -14.97 5.40 3.17
N LYS A 39 -14.14 5.35 2.12
CA LYS A 39 -14.02 4.16 1.27
C LYS A 39 -13.50 2.96 2.05
N ALA A 40 -12.49 3.15 2.90
CA ALA A 40 -11.97 2.08 3.76
C ALA A 40 -13.05 1.51 4.69
N ALA A 41 -13.84 2.38 5.32
CA ALA A 41 -14.95 2.00 6.18
C ALA A 41 -16.00 1.17 5.45
N ILE A 42 -16.38 1.57 4.22
CA ILE A 42 -17.32 0.83 3.37
C ILE A 42 -16.75 -0.54 3.00
N SER A 43 -15.49 -0.61 2.57
CA SER A 43 -14.86 -1.87 2.14
C SER A 43 -14.63 -2.86 3.29
N LEU A 44 -14.45 -2.36 4.52
CA LEU A 44 -14.22 -3.18 5.71
C LEU A 44 -15.50 -3.41 6.53
N ASP A 45 -16.66 -2.98 6.01
CA ASP A 45 -17.96 -3.01 6.69
C ASP A 45 -17.89 -2.52 8.15
N CYS A 46 -17.29 -1.35 8.35
CA CYS A 46 -17.08 -0.79 9.68
C CYS A 46 -17.28 0.72 9.70
N SER A 47 -17.31 1.32 10.90
CA SER A 47 -17.44 2.77 11.02
C SER A 47 -16.09 3.48 10.87
N PRO A 48 -16.05 4.71 10.30
CA PRO A 48 -14.83 5.53 10.27
C PRO A 48 -14.26 5.80 11.67
N LYS A 49 -15.11 5.87 12.70
CA LYS A 49 -14.68 6.03 14.09
C LYS A 49 -13.91 4.81 14.59
N LEU A 50 -14.32 3.61 14.21
CA LEU A 50 -13.61 2.38 14.57
C LEU A 50 -12.20 2.36 13.97
N LEU A 51 -12.04 2.74 12.70
CA LEU A 51 -10.72 2.79 12.06
C LEU A 51 -9.77 3.76 12.78
N ARG A 52 -10.25 4.93 13.22
CA ARG A 52 -9.46 5.85 14.05
C ARG A 52 -9.08 5.23 15.39
N SER A 53 -10.04 4.60 16.07
CA SER A 53 -9.78 3.94 17.35
C SER A 53 -8.75 2.81 17.21
N LEU A 54 -8.76 2.06 16.10
CA LEU A 54 -7.78 1.01 15.83
C LEU A 54 -6.37 1.57 15.60
N ILE A 55 -6.25 2.77 15.03
CA ILE A 55 -4.96 3.49 14.96
C ILE A 55 -4.50 3.89 16.37
N GLU A 56 -5.38 4.54 17.14
CA GLU A 56 -5.07 5.02 18.50
C GLU A 56 -4.68 3.89 19.44
N LYS A 57 -5.31 2.72 19.31
CA LYS A 57 -5.01 1.50 20.07
C LYS A 57 -3.78 0.74 19.55
N GLY A 58 -3.14 1.19 18.47
CA GLY A 58 -1.98 0.54 17.87
C GLY A 58 -2.28 -0.78 17.16
N ALA A 59 -3.55 -1.11 16.93
CA ALA A 59 -3.96 -2.31 16.19
C ALA A 59 -3.68 -2.18 14.68
N LEU A 60 -3.63 -0.94 14.17
CA LEU A 60 -3.21 -0.63 12.81
C LEU A 60 -1.77 -0.11 12.79
N LYS A 61 -0.95 -0.62 11.86
CA LYS A 61 0.46 -0.26 11.73
C LYS A 61 0.66 0.82 10.67
N ALA A 62 1.36 1.89 11.03
CA ALA A 62 1.73 2.95 10.09
C ALA A 62 2.58 2.41 8.93
N LYS A 63 2.40 3.00 7.73
CA LYS A 63 3.03 2.60 6.45
C LYS A 63 2.65 1.21 5.94
N LEU A 64 1.94 0.41 6.73
CA LEU A 64 1.43 -0.90 6.33
C LEU A 64 -0.09 -0.88 6.14
N HIS A 65 -0.82 -0.50 7.19
CA HIS A 65 -2.28 -0.44 7.22
C HIS A 65 -2.80 0.96 6.94
N TYR A 66 -2.08 1.99 7.37
CA TYR A 66 -2.46 3.39 7.13
C TYR A 66 -1.25 4.30 6.88
N ILE A 67 -1.49 5.41 6.17
CA ILE A 67 -0.57 6.54 6.01
C ILE A 67 -1.24 7.77 6.59
N ASP A 68 -0.50 8.50 7.42
CA ASP A 68 -0.88 9.81 7.90
C ASP A 68 -0.50 10.85 6.85
N LEU A 69 -1.49 11.57 6.31
CA LEU A 69 -1.34 12.61 5.29
C LEU A 69 -1.51 14.01 5.86
N THR A 70 -1.42 14.15 7.18
CA THR A 70 -1.78 15.37 7.87
C THR A 70 -0.67 16.40 7.77
N PRO A 71 -0.90 17.57 7.14
CA PRO A 71 0.05 18.67 7.19
C PRO A 71 -0.02 19.47 8.50
N ASP A 72 -1.14 19.39 9.23
CA ASP A 72 -1.43 20.17 10.46
C ASP A 72 -2.18 19.30 11.49
N GLU A 73 -1.64 19.16 12.71
CA GLU A 73 -2.16 18.26 13.76
C GLU A 73 -3.65 18.43 14.06
N SER A 74 -4.21 19.60 13.76
CA SER A 74 -5.62 19.95 13.96
C SER A 74 -6.60 19.11 13.14
N ARG A 75 -6.17 18.55 11.98
CA ARG A 75 -7.05 17.78 11.08
C ARG A 75 -6.38 16.52 10.55
N ARG A 76 -6.28 15.51 11.42
CA ARG A 76 -5.66 14.25 11.02
C ARG A 76 -6.40 13.56 9.87
N THR A 77 -5.70 13.38 8.76
CA THR A 77 -6.21 12.77 7.53
C THR A 77 -5.42 11.51 7.22
N TYR A 78 -6.12 10.39 7.10
CA TYR A 78 -5.51 9.08 6.89
C TYR A 78 -5.91 8.49 5.54
N ARG A 79 -4.98 7.79 4.91
CA ARG A 79 -5.28 6.79 3.88
C ARG A 79 -5.03 5.39 4.41
N PHE A 80 -5.85 4.44 4.01
CA PHE A 80 -5.84 3.07 4.49
C PHE A 80 -5.57 2.10 3.35
N ASN A 81 -4.82 1.06 3.64
CA ASN A 81 -4.62 -0.08 2.76
C ASN A 81 -5.57 -1.20 3.19
N VAL A 82 -6.76 -1.22 2.61
CA VAL A 82 -7.82 -2.20 2.93
C VAL A 82 -7.32 -3.63 2.76
N LYS A 83 -6.60 -3.90 1.67
CA LYS A 83 -6.04 -5.21 1.37
C LYS A 83 -5.09 -5.69 2.47
N ALA A 84 -4.20 -4.81 2.94
CA ALA A 84 -3.30 -5.17 4.04
C ALA A 84 -4.05 -5.43 5.35
N ILE A 85 -5.11 -4.66 5.64
CA ILE A 85 -5.94 -4.87 6.84
C ILE A 85 -6.65 -6.22 6.79
N THR A 86 -7.17 -6.62 5.62
CA THR A 86 -7.86 -7.90 5.45
C THR A 86 -6.91 -9.10 5.39
N GLU A 87 -5.79 -8.99 4.68
CA GLU A 87 -4.89 -10.12 4.43
C GLU A 87 -3.88 -10.34 5.55
N LYS A 88 -3.33 -9.27 6.12
CA LYS A 88 -2.29 -9.35 7.17
C LYS A 88 -2.87 -9.30 8.57
N GLY A 89 -4.17 -9.00 8.69
CA GLY A 89 -4.87 -8.91 9.95
C GLY A 89 -4.46 -7.71 10.81
N LEU A 90 -5.12 -7.57 11.95
CA LEU A 90 -4.82 -6.54 12.94
C LEU A 90 -3.72 -7.01 13.87
N CYS A 91 -2.88 -6.09 14.35
CA CYS A 91 -1.94 -6.42 15.41
C CYS A 91 -2.72 -6.70 16.71
N SER A 92 -2.35 -7.77 17.43
CA SER A 92 -2.85 -8.01 18.78
C SER A 92 -2.44 -6.81 19.65
N GLY A 93 -3.44 -6.08 20.13
CA GLY A 93 -3.30 -4.79 20.82
C GLY A 93 -2.68 -4.90 22.20
N LEU A 94 -1.48 -5.46 22.31
CA LEU A 94 -0.61 -5.17 23.44
C LEU A 94 0.16 -3.89 23.09
N PRO A 95 0.03 -2.81 23.88
CA PRO A 95 0.78 -1.59 23.62
C PRO A 95 2.27 -1.96 23.60
N GLN A 96 2.94 -1.73 22.47
CA GLN A 96 4.40 -1.76 22.45
C GLN A 96 4.89 -0.64 23.37
N THR A 97 5.08 -0.99 24.64
CA THR A 97 5.84 -0.20 25.59
C THR A 97 7.25 -0.13 24.98
N ARG A 98 7.56 1.01 24.35
CA ARG A 98 8.92 1.30 23.91
C ARG A 98 9.78 1.29 25.18
N ARG A 99 10.72 0.35 25.26
CA ARG A 99 11.90 0.48 26.12
C ARG A 99 12.89 1.43 25.45
#